data_AF-A0A293NN72-F1
#
_entry.id   AF-A0A293NN72-F1
#
_cell.length_a   1.000
_cell.length_b   1.000
_cell.length_c   1.000
_cell.angle_alpha   90.00
_cell.angle_beta   90.00
_cell.angle_gamma   90.00
#
_symmetry.space_group_name_H-M   'P 1'
#
loop_
_entity.id
_entity.type
_entity.pdbx_description
1 polymer ?
#
loop_
_entity_poly.entity_id
_entity_poly.type
_entity_poly.pdbx_seq_one_letter_code
_entity_poly.pdbx_strand_id
1 'polypeptide(L)' 'MKTLQTFMGMAIWTITIFFGLYLADAHLHYRDPLVALAISILILVTHMVNMAIYFRIEADRPYKWYE' A
#
# COMPACT_ATOMS: atom_id res chain seq x y z
N MET A 1 -18.12 -0.46 -11.68
CA MET A 1 -17.82 0.60 -10.67
C MET A 1 -16.88 0.15 -9.55
N LYS A 2 -16.57 -1.14 -9.43
CA LYS A 2 -15.75 -1.68 -8.33
C LYS A 2 -14.26 -1.36 -8.47
N THR A 3 -13.75 -1.31 -9.70
CA THR A 3 -12.37 -0.89 -10.00
C THR A 3 -12.01 0.46 -9.38
N LEU A 4 -12.93 1.45 -9.45
CA LEU A 4 -12.72 2.76 -8.83
C LEU A 4 -12.69 2.66 -7.30
N GLN A 5 -13.59 1.87 -6.70
CA GLN A 5 -13.61 1.63 -5.26
C GLN A 5 -12.32 0.95 -4.77
N THR A 6 -11.81 0.01 -5.56
CA THR A 6 -10.56 -0.70 -5.31
C THR A 6 -9.36 0.25 -5.34
N PHE A 7 -9.27 1.10 -6.37
CA PHE A 7 -8.21 2.14 -6.43
C PHE A 7 -8.33 3.14 -5.28
N MET A 8 -9.54 3.58 -4.92
CA MET A 8 -9.74 4.47 -3.78
C MET A 8 -9.31 3.83 -2.46
N GLY A 9 -9.66 2.57 -2.22
CA GLY A 9 -9.25 1.84 -1.01
C GLY A 9 -7.73 1.71 -0.89
N MET A 10 -7.06 1.33 -1.98
CA MET A 10 -5.60 1.27 -2.01
C MET A 10 -4.94 2.64 -1.87
N ALA A 11 -5.51 3.69 -2.49
CA ALA A 11 -5.00 5.05 -2.38
C ALA A 11 -5.07 5.56 -0.93
N ILE A 12 -6.20 5.36 -0.25
CA ILE A 12 -6.37 5.73 1.16
C ILE A 12 -5.30 5.03 2.01
N TRP A 13 -5.18 3.70 1.88
CA TRP A 13 -4.19 2.93 2.64
C TRP A 13 -2.75 3.39 2.37
N THR A 14 -2.41 3.59 1.10
CA THR A 14 -1.07 4.04 0.70
C THR A 14 -0.75 5.44 1.22
N ILE A 15 -1.72 6.37 1.20
CA ILE A 15 -1.57 7.71 1.78
C ILE A 15 -1.38 7.64 3.30
N THR A 16 -2.11 6.77 3.99
CA THR A 16 -1.93 6.56 5.44
C THR A 16 -0.50 6.11 5.77
N ILE A 17 0.03 5.13 5.04
CA ILE A 17 1.41 4.66 5.24
C ILE A 17 2.42 5.73 4.88
N PHE A 18 2.22 6.45 3.77
CA PHE A 18 3.07 7.57 3.37
C PHE A 18 3.15 8.64 4.47
N PHE A 19 2.01 9.02 5.03
CA PHE A 19 1.96 10.02 6.10
C PHE A 19 2.63 9.50 7.38
N GLY A 20 2.45 8.23 7.73
CA GLY A 20 3.15 7.60 8.86
C GLY A 20 4.67 7.62 8.68
N LEU A 21 5.17 7.29 7.49
CA LEU A 21 6.60 7.35 7.17
C LEU A 21 7.14 8.79 7.19
N TYR A 22 6.35 9.76 6.72
CA TYR A 22 6.73 11.16 6.76
C TYR A 22 6.86 11.67 8.21
N LEU A 23 5.88 11.38 9.06
CA LEU A 23 5.91 11.76 10.48
C LEU A 23 7.04 11.07 11.27
N ALA A 24 7.49 9.91 10.83
CA ALA A 24 8.62 9.20 11.41
C ALA A 24 9.99 9.68 10.86
N ASP A 25 10.01 10.75 10.05
CA ASP A 25 11.21 11.28 9.40
C ASP A 25 12.01 10.21 8.63
N ALA A 26 11.31 9.21 8.08
CA ALA A 26 11.93 8.12 7.33
C ALA A 26 12.72 8.65 6.12
N HIS A 27 12.24 9.76 5.54
CA HIS A 27 12.87 10.46 4.43
C HIS A 27 14.20 11.16 4.80
N LEU A 28 14.48 11.38 6.07
CA LEU A 28 15.75 11.93 6.55
C LEU A 28 16.77 10.81 6.88
N HIS A 29 16.28 9.63 7.26
CA HIS A 29 17.09 8.53 7.78
C HIS A 29 17.24 7.34 6.81
N TYR A 30 16.86 7.50 5.54
CA TYR A 30 16.86 6.43 4.53
C TYR A 30 18.23 5.76 4.26
N ARG A 31 19.34 6.37 4.69
CA ARG A 31 20.70 5.83 4.56
C ARG A 31 21.10 4.91 5.71
N ASP A 32 20.38 4.96 6.83
CA ASP A 32 20.59 4.02 7.92
C ASP A 32 20.09 2.63 7.48
N PRO A 33 20.92 1.58 7.58
CA PRO A 33 20.57 0.25 7.07
C PRO A 33 19.40 -0.39 7.83
N LEU A 34 19.24 -0.12 9.13
CA LEU A 34 18.11 -0.64 9.91
C LEU A 34 16.82 0.08 9.52
N VAL A 35 16.88 1.40 9.31
CA VAL A 35 15.73 2.18 8.84
C VAL A 35 15.33 1.77 7.43
N ALA A 36 16.30 1.59 6.52
CA ALA A 36 16.05 1.13 5.16
C ALA A 36 15.38 -0.26 5.14
N LEU A 37 15.85 -1.18 5.99
CA LEU A 37 15.23 -2.50 6.14
C LEU A 37 13.81 -2.40 6.68
N ALA A 38 13.58 -1.59 7.72
CA ALA A 38 12.26 -1.38 8.29
C ALA A 38 11.27 -0.77 7.27
N ILE A 39 11.70 0.26 6.52
CA ILE A 39 10.90 0.86 5.43
C ILE A 39 10.58 -0.19 4.36
N SER A 40 11.56 -1.01 3.97
CA SER A 40 11.38 -2.05 2.95
C SER A 40 10.35 -3.09 3.39
N ILE A 41 10.42 -3.56 4.64
CA ILE A 41 9.44 -4.48 5.21
C ILE A 41 8.06 -3.82 5.28
N LEU A 42 7.98 -2.57 5.73
CA LEU A 42 6.71 -1.83 5.82
C LEU A 42 6.06 -1.67 4.44
N ILE A 43 6.83 -1.32 3.42
CA ILE A 43 6.34 -1.18 2.04
C ILE A 43 5.87 -2.54 1.49
N LEU A 44 6.58 -3.62 1.81
CA LEU A 44 6.17 -4.98 1.42
C LEU A 44 4.81 -5.35 2.04
N VAL A 45 4.64 -5.12 3.35
CA VAL A 45 3.36 -5.34 4.04
C VAL A 45 2.27 -4.45 3.47
N THR A 46 2.59 -3.19 3.19
CA THR A 46 1.66 -2.23 2.56
C THR A 46 1.16 -2.74 1.22
N HIS A 47 2.06 -3.30 0.41
CA HIS A 47 1.71 -3.93 -0.86
C HIS A 47 0.82 -5.17 -0.68
N MET A 48 1.13 -6.04 0.30
CA MET A 48 0.30 -7.21 0.59
C MET A 48 -1.12 -6.81 1.01
N VAL A 49 -1.27 -5.75 1.81
CA VAL A 49 -2.58 -5.21 2.19
C VAL A 49 -3.31 -4.62 0.98
N ASN A 50 -2.61 -3.91 0.09
CA ASN A 50 -3.20 -3.44 -1.16
C ASN A 50 -3.73 -4.59 -2.02
N MET A 51 -3.00 -5.70 -2.12
CA MET A 51 -3.48 -6.91 -2.78
C MET A 51 -4.68 -7.53 -2.04
N ALA A 52 -4.68 -7.55 -0.71
CA ALA A 52 -5.84 -8.02 0.06
C ALA A 52 -7.09 -7.16 -0.18
N ILE A 53 -6.94 -5.83 -0.24
CA ILE A 53 -8.02 -4.89 -0.60
C ILE A 53 -8.53 -5.19 -2.01
N TYR A 54 -7.60 -5.35 -2.96
CA TYR A 54 -7.92 -5.70 -4.34
C TYR A 54 -8.76 -6.98 -4.42
N PHE A 55 -8.25 -8.10 -3.90
CA PHE A 55 -8.94 -9.39 -3.96
C PHE A 55 -10.26 -9.40 -3.19
N ARG A 56 -10.38 -8.62 -2.11
CA ARG A 56 -11.61 -8.53 -1.33
C ARG A 56 -12.74 -7.81 -2.07
N ILE A 57 -12.42 -6.74 -2.81
CA ILE A 57 -13.42 -5.94 -3.54
C ILE A 57 -13.75 -6.60 -4.89
N GLU A 58 -12.73 -7.09 -5.59
CA GLU A 58 -12.89 -7.72 -6.91
C GLU A 58 -13.25 -9.20 -6.87
N ALA A 59 -13.15 -9.84 -5.69
CA ALA A 59 -13.63 -11.17 -5.33
C ALA A 59 -13.49 -12.23 -6.43
N ASP A 60 -14.50 -12.33 -7.31
CA ASP A 60 -14.67 -13.40 -8.29
C ASP A 60 -13.90 -13.19 -9.62
N ARG A 61 -13.31 -12.01 -9.87
CA ARG A 61 -12.59 -11.74 -11.14
C ARG A 61 -11.35 -10.86 -10.97
N PRO A 62 -10.36 -11.29 -10.17
CA PRO A 62 -9.14 -10.50 -9.96
C PRO A 62 -8.27 -10.31 -11.22
N TYR A 63 -8.62 -10.92 -12.35
CA TYR A 63 -7.95 -10.75 -13.64
C TYR A 63 -8.69 -9.79 -14.59
N LYS A 64 -9.91 -9.37 -14.25
CA LYS A 64 -10.70 -8.47 -15.09
C LYS A 64 -10.60 -7.04 -14.54
N TRP A 65 -9.64 -6.29 -15.08
CA TRP A 65 -9.46 -4.86 -14.79
C TRP A 65 -10.60 -3.99 -15.34
N TYR A 66 -11.31 -4.49 -16.34
CA TYR A 66 -12.52 -3.92 -16.94
C TYR A 66 -13.62 -4.98 -16.94
N GLU A 67 -14.88 -4.59 -16.68
CA GLU A 67 -16.04 -5.49 -16.68
C GLU A 67 -16.24 -6.19 -18.03
#